data_AF-A0A8J6BAE2-F1
#
_entry.id   AF-A0A8J6BAE2-F1
#
_cell.length_a   1.000
_cell.length_b   1.000
_cell.length_c   1.000
_cell.angle_alpha   90.00
_cell.angle_beta   90.00
_cell.angle_gamma   90.00
#
_symmetry.space_group_name_H-M   'P 1'
#
loop_
_entity.id
_entity.type
_entity.pdbx_description
1 polymer ?
#
loop_
_entity_poly.entity_id
_entity_poly.type
_entity_poly.pdbx_seq_one_letter_code
_entity_poly.pdbx_strand_id
1 'polypeptide(L)'
;MQLKPEALNSLKLPVRVKAGFLGSVKLKVPWSRLGQEPVLVYLDRIFILAEPATQVEGCNEDAVQETKISRVREMEIKLLESQQQLKSELNSSWLGSFISTVIGNIKLSISNIHIRYEDIERYLNPVCCISVSKYI
;
A
#
# COMPACT_ATOMS: atom_id res chain seq x y z
N MET A 1 14.60 2.72 1.34
CA MET A 1 13.70 1.76 2.01
C MET A 1 12.94 1.00 0.94
N GLN A 2 12.91 -0.34 1.00
CA GLN A 2 12.11 -1.12 0.05
C GLN A 2 10.62 -0.97 0.41
N LEU A 3 9.81 -0.62 -0.58
CA LEU A 3 8.36 -0.54 -0.40
C LEU A 3 7.79 -1.94 -0.60
N LYS A 4 6.92 -2.33 0.33
CA LYS A 4 6.09 -3.52 0.17
C LYS A 4 5.18 -3.34 -1.05
N PRO A 5 5.23 -4.23 -2.05
CA PRO A 5 4.33 -4.17 -3.20
C PRO A 5 2.85 -4.05 -2.78
N GLU A 6 2.48 -4.73 -1.69
CA GLU A 6 1.12 -4.74 -1.14
C GLU A 6 0.67 -3.37 -0.66
N ALA A 7 1.59 -2.53 -0.17
CA ALA A 7 1.27 -1.18 0.29
C ALA A 7 0.90 -0.24 -0.87
N LEU A 8 1.41 -0.51 -2.08
CA LEU A 8 1.09 0.27 -3.29
C LEU A 8 -0.18 -0.27 -3.98
N ASN A 9 -0.54 -1.53 -3.76
CA ASN A 9 -1.82 -2.09 -4.23
C ASN A 9 -3.03 -1.37 -3.63
N SER A 10 -2.92 -0.80 -2.43
CA SER A 10 -3.97 0.03 -1.82
C SER A 10 -4.29 1.29 -2.63
N LEU A 11 -3.40 1.73 -3.52
CA LEU A 11 -3.61 2.88 -4.40
C LEU A 11 -4.44 2.55 -5.66
N LYS A 12 -4.89 1.30 -5.84
CA LYS A 12 -5.73 0.84 -6.96
C LYS A 12 -5.20 1.29 -8.34
N LEU A 13 -3.90 1.22 -8.54
CA LEU A 13 -3.29 1.54 -9.83
C LEU A 13 -3.64 0.42 -10.84
N PRO A 14 -3.91 0.75 -12.12
CA PRO A 14 -4.24 -0.22 -13.16
C PRO A 14 -2.98 -0.97 -13.67
N VAL A 15 -2.01 -1.21 -12.79
CA VAL A 15 -0.74 -1.89 -13.06
C VAL A 15 -0.34 -2.70 -11.83
N ARG A 16 0.31 -3.85 -12.05
CA ARG A 16 0.87 -4.64 -10.95
C ARG A 16 2.21 -4.05 -10.56
N VAL A 17 2.41 -3.78 -9.28
CA VAL A 17 3.71 -3.30 -8.78
C VAL A 17 4.58 -4.50 -8.43
N LYS A 18 5.70 -4.67 -9.13
CA LYS A 18 6.67 -5.74 -8.90
C LYS A 18 7.64 -5.40 -7.78
N ALA A 19 8.09 -4.16 -7.75
CA ALA A 19 8.99 -3.66 -6.73
C ALA A 19 8.82 -2.14 -6.57
N GLY A 20 9.09 -1.65 -5.36
CA GLY A 20 9.13 -0.22 -5.10
C GLY A 20 10.28 0.14 -4.15
N PHE A 21 10.79 1.35 -4.29
CA PHE A 21 11.79 1.92 -3.41
C PHE A 21 11.39 3.35 -3.05
N LEU A 22 11.54 3.69 -1.77
CA LEU A 22 11.34 5.02 -1.23
C LEU A 22 12.65 5.50 -0.63
N GLY A 23 13.16 6.63 -1.13
CA GLY A 23 14.43 7.20 -0.69
C GLY A 23 14.35 7.76 0.72
N SER A 24 13.46 8.72 0.96
CA SER A 24 13.33 9.39 2.26
C SER A 24 11.88 9.66 2.63
N VAL A 25 11.61 9.55 3.93
CA VAL A 25 10.36 9.96 4.57
C VAL A 25 10.70 10.97 5.64
N LYS A 26 10.03 12.12 5.65
CA LYS A 26 10.13 13.10 6.74
C LYS A 26 8.74 13.40 7.25
N LEU A 27 8.58 13.29 8.56
CA LEU A 27 7.34 13.61 9.26
C LEU A 27 7.58 14.82 10.16
N LYS A 28 6.77 15.86 10.02
CA LYS A 28 6.77 17.03 10.91
C LYS A 28 5.43 17.07 11.63
N VAL A 29 5.47 16.73 12.92
CA VAL A 29 4.30 16.73 13.80
C VAL A 29 4.31 18.00 14.65
N PRO A 30 3.30 18.88 14.54
CA PRO A 30 3.19 20.07 15.37
C PRO A 30 2.59 19.73 16.74
N TRP A 31 3.38 19.11 17.64
CA TRP A 31 2.92 18.63 18.96
C TRP A 31 2.14 19.67 19.77
N SER A 32 2.55 20.94 19.73
CA SER A 32 1.92 22.03 20.47
C SER A 32 0.60 22.53 19.86
N ARG A 33 0.31 22.19 18.60
CA ARG A 33 -0.83 22.71 17.82
C ARG A 33 -1.54 21.62 17.01
N LEU A 34 -1.56 20.38 17.50
CA LEU A 34 -2.30 19.29 16.87
C LEU A 34 -3.78 19.68 16.69
N GLY A 35 -4.29 19.52 15.47
CA GLY A 35 -5.67 19.88 15.10
C GLY A 35 -5.83 21.28 14.52
N GLN A 36 -4.96 22.24 14.86
CA GLN A 36 -4.93 23.56 14.20
C GLN A 36 -3.93 23.61 13.04
N GLU A 37 -2.72 23.10 13.27
CA GLU A 37 -1.70 22.98 12.23
C GLU A 37 -1.68 21.56 11.65
N PRO A 38 -1.46 21.43 10.33
CA PRO A 38 -1.41 20.13 9.69
C PRO A 38 -0.14 19.36 10.03
N VAL A 39 -0.26 18.04 10.13
CA VAL A 39 0.91 17.16 10.17
C VAL A 39 1.46 17.04 8.75
N LEU A 40 2.73 17.40 8.55
CA LEU A 40 3.34 17.42 7.22
C LEU A 40 4.13 16.14 6.99
N VAL A 41 3.84 15.46 5.90
CA VAL A 41 4.54 14.26 5.44
C VAL A 41 5.23 14.56 4.12
N TYR A 42 6.55 14.39 4.07
CA TYR A 42 7.33 14.54 2.85
C TYR A 42 7.87 13.18 2.43
N LEU A 43 7.55 12.78 1.20
CA LEU A 43 8.07 11.59 0.55
C LEU A 43 8.97 12.03 -0.60
N ASP A 44 10.21 11.56 -0.61
CA ASP A 44 11.18 11.94 -1.63
C ASP A 44 11.83 10.70 -2.25
N ARG A 45 12.04 10.76 -3.58
CA ARG A 45 12.64 9.71 -4.40
C ARG A 45 11.86 8.40 -4.34
N ILE A 46 10.70 8.38 -4.99
CA ILE A 46 9.89 7.18 -5.15
C ILE A 46 10.23 6.53 -6.47
N PHE A 47 10.67 5.27 -6.44
CA PHE A 47 10.89 4.46 -7.63
C PHE A 47 9.91 3.29 -7.61
N ILE A 48 9.17 3.10 -8.70
CA ILE A 48 8.21 2.01 -8.86
C ILE A 48 8.55 1.24 -10.12
N LEU A 49 8.62 -0.09 -10.01
CA LEU A 49 8.66 -1.01 -11.11
C LEU A 49 7.27 -1.64 -11.28
N ALA A 50 6.62 -1.33 -12.38
CA ALA A 50 5.30 -1.80 -12.75
C ALA A 50 5.36 -2.78 -13.92
N GLU A 51 4.41 -3.71 -13.95
CA GLU A 51 4.23 -4.69 -15.02
C GLU A 51 2.75 -4.80 -15.39
N PRO A 52 2.40 -5.32 -16.58
CA PRO A 52 1.02 -5.56 -16.94
C PRO A 52 0.33 -6.43 -15.87
N ALA A 53 -0.92 -6.08 -15.56
CA ALA A 53 -1.77 -6.92 -14.73
C ALA A 53 -2.26 -8.10 -15.60
N THR A 54 -1.43 -9.12 -15.77
CA THR A 54 -1.80 -10.34 -16.48
C THR A 54 -3.00 -10.99 -15.79
N GLN A 55 -4.15 -11.07 -16.46
CA GLN A 55 -5.29 -11.89 -16.02
C GLN A 55 -5.14 -13.35 -16.46
N VAL A 56 -3.96 -13.95 -16.28
CA VAL A 56 -3.71 -15.34 -16.69
C VAL A 56 -3.00 -16.11 -15.58
N GLU A 57 -3.66 -16.22 -14.43
CA GLU A 57 -3.73 -17.50 -13.73
C GLU A 57 -5.09 -18.11 -14.04
N GLY A 58 -5.23 -18.59 -15.27
CA GLY A 58 -6.34 -19.45 -15.65
C GLY A 58 -6.14 -20.83 -15.05
N CYS A 59 -7.14 -21.26 -14.27
CA CYS A 59 -7.64 -22.62 -14.24
C CYS A 59 -6.69 -23.72 -13.70
N ASN A 60 -6.70 -23.96 -12.37
CA ASN A 60 -6.43 -25.31 -11.82
C ASN A 60 -6.74 -25.54 -10.32
N GLU A 61 -7.68 -24.83 -9.68
CA GLU A 61 -8.03 -25.15 -8.27
C GLU A 61 -9.54 -25.35 -7.99
N ASP A 62 -10.34 -25.60 -9.02
CA ASP A 62 -11.78 -25.91 -8.87
C ASP A 62 -12.07 -27.33 -8.30
N ALA A 63 -11.06 -28.06 -7.82
CA ALA A 63 -11.21 -29.40 -7.26
C ALA A 63 -10.70 -29.58 -5.81
N VAL A 64 -10.13 -28.54 -5.18
CA VAL A 64 -9.59 -28.63 -3.79
C VAL A 64 -10.35 -27.70 -2.82
N GLN A 65 -11.43 -27.06 -3.30
CA GLN A 65 -12.08 -25.96 -2.61
C GLN A 65 -13.00 -26.39 -1.47
N GLU A 66 -13.45 -27.64 -1.42
CA GLU A 66 -14.52 -28.03 -0.48
C GLU A 66 -14.01 -28.34 0.95
N THR A 67 -12.73 -28.70 1.12
CA THR A 67 -12.15 -28.97 2.45
C THR A 67 -11.46 -27.75 3.09
N LYS A 68 -11.10 -26.71 2.30
CA LYS A 68 -10.44 -25.49 2.82
C LYS A 68 -11.42 -24.50 3.46
N ILE A 69 -12.70 -24.49 3.06
CA ILE A 69 -13.70 -23.51 3.52
C ILE A 69 -13.95 -23.58 5.05
N SER A 70 -13.90 -24.77 5.65
CA SER A 70 -14.11 -24.93 7.10
C SER A 70 -12.95 -24.40 7.94
N ARG A 71 -11.70 -24.64 7.51
CA ARG A 71 -10.49 -24.11 8.18
C ARG A 71 -10.34 -22.60 8.02
N VAL A 72 -10.79 -22.04 6.90
CA VAL A 72 -10.81 -20.58 6.69
C VAL A 72 -11.77 -19.90 7.66
N ARG A 73 -12.98 -20.44 7.89
CA ARG A 73 -13.94 -19.84 8.84
C ARG A 73 -13.43 -19.80 10.27
N GLU A 74 -12.77 -20.86 10.76
CA GLU A 74 -12.21 -20.86 12.11
C GLU A 74 -11.05 -19.86 12.28
N MET A 75 -10.23 -19.70 11.24
CA MET A 75 -9.19 -18.67 11.22
C MET A 75 -9.77 -17.25 11.11
N GLU A 76 -10.83 -17.05 10.31
CA GLU A 76 -11.53 -15.77 10.19
C GLU A 76 -12.10 -15.31 11.52
N ILE A 77 -12.72 -16.20 12.30
CA ILE A 77 -13.25 -15.87 13.63
C ILE A 77 -12.13 -15.46 14.59
N LYS A 78 -11.03 -16.21 14.66
CA LYS A 78 -9.88 -15.87 15.52
C LYS A 78 -9.19 -14.56 15.09
N LEU A 79 -9.15 -14.28 13.79
CA LEU A 79 -8.61 -13.04 13.24
C LEU A 79 -9.53 -11.86 13.57
N LEU A 80 -10.85 -12.04 13.52
CA LEU A 80 -11.84 -11.05 13.91
C LEU A 80 -11.73 -10.73 15.41
N GLU A 81 -11.63 -11.74 16.27
CA GLU A 81 -11.45 -11.55 17.71
C GLU A 81 -10.12 -10.84 18.03
N SER A 82 -9.02 -11.21 17.37
CA SER A 82 -7.72 -10.53 17.53
C SER A 82 -7.75 -9.10 17.00
N GLN A 83 -8.46 -8.84 15.89
CA GLN A 83 -8.68 -7.48 15.40
C GLN A 83 -9.54 -6.65 16.36
N GLN A 84 -10.52 -7.26 17.00
CA GLN A 84 -11.42 -6.58 17.93
C GLN A 84 -10.71 -6.26 19.25
N GLN A 85 -9.84 -7.16 19.72
CA GLN A 85 -8.93 -6.90 20.84
C GLN A 85 -7.92 -5.79 20.51
N LEU A 86 -7.22 -5.86 19.38
CA LEU A 86 -6.35 -4.77 18.92
C LEU A 86 -7.09 -3.44 18.76
N LYS A 87 -8.30 -3.45 18.19
CA LYS A 87 -9.14 -2.26 18.10
C LYS A 87 -9.50 -1.74 19.48
N SER A 88 -9.82 -2.60 20.45
CA SER A 88 -10.13 -2.20 21.83
C SER A 88 -8.93 -1.66 22.60
N GLU A 89 -7.74 -2.24 22.42
CA GLU A 89 -6.47 -1.76 23.00
C GLU A 89 -6.07 -0.40 22.43
N LEU A 90 -6.29 -0.19 21.13
CA LEU A 90 -6.10 1.12 20.48
C LEU A 90 -7.21 2.12 20.83
N ASN A 91 -8.36 1.66 21.34
CA ASN A 91 -9.51 2.47 21.75
C ASN A 91 -9.43 2.95 23.21
N SER A 92 -8.23 3.17 23.75
CA SER A 92 -8.16 4.14 24.85
C SER A 92 -8.68 5.47 24.28
N SER A 93 -9.73 6.05 24.89
CA SER A 93 -10.39 7.29 24.39
C SER A 93 -9.41 8.41 24.02
N TRP A 94 -8.21 8.40 24.62
CA TRP A 94 -7.13 9.36 24.41
C TRP A 94 -6.28 9.08 23.16
N LEU A 95 -5.94 7.81 22.85
CA LEU A 95 -5.18 7.48 21.64
C LEU A 95 -6.07 7.51 20.39
N GLY A 96 -7.32 7.06 20.51
CA GLY A 96 -8.27 7.08 19.39
C GLY A 96 -8.61 8.50 18.90
N SER A 97 -8.78 9.44 19.84
CA SER A 97 -8.96 10.86 19.52
C SER A 97 -7.70 11.48 18.90
N PHE A 98 -6.52 11.17 19.44
CA PHE A 98 -5.25 11.63 18.89
C PHE A 98 -5.03 11.18 17.44
N ILE A 99 -5.23 9.88 17.16
CA ILE A 99 -5.09 9.33 15.79
C ILE A 99 -6.09 9.99 14.84
N SER A 100 -7.33 10.19 15.27
CA SER A 100 -8.36 10.84 14.46
C SER A 100 -8.00 12.29 14.12
N THR A 101 -7.50 13.06 15.10
CA THR A 101 -7.05 14.45 14.89
C THR A 101 -5.83 14.52 13.98
N VAL A 102 -4.89 13.59 14.11
CA VAL A 102 -3.73 13.50 13.22
C VAL A 102 -4.19 13.22 11.79
N ILE A 103 -4.91 12.11 11.56
CA ILE A 103 -5.34 11.69 10.22
C ILE A 103 -6.21 12.76 9.53
N GLY A 104 -7.08 13.44 10.30
CA GLY A 104 -7.97 14.47 9.78
C GLY A 104 -7.26 15.73 9.24
N ASN A 105 -5.98 15.94 9.55
CA ASN A 105 -5.22 17.12 9.11
C ASN A 105 -3.81 16.79 8.59
N ILE A 106 -3.62 15.63 7.95
CA ILE A 106 -2.35 15.31 7.28
C ILE A 106 -2.26 16.04 5.94
N LYS A 107 -1.10 16.65 5.67
CA LYS A 107 -0.71 17.16 4.35
C LYS A 107 0.47 16.37 3.82
N LEU A 108 0.28 15.76 2.65
CA LEU A 108 1.27 14.95 1.97
C LEU A 108 1.93 15.72 0.83
N SER A 109 3.24 15.74 0.79
CA SER A 109 4.07 16.27 -0.30
C SER A 109 4.96 15.16 -0.82
N ILE A 110 4.92 14.94 -2.13
CA ILE A 110 5.68 13.88 -2.80
C ILE A 110 6.53 14.53 -3.88
N SER A 111 7.83 14.27 -3.85
CA SER A 111 8.79 14.78 -4.84
C SER A 111 9.62 13.64 -5.42
N ASN A 112 10.08 13.84 -6.66
CA ASN A 112 10.93 12.91 -7.39
C ASN A 112 10.31 11.51 -7.53
N ILE A 113 9.28 11.39 -8.37
CA ILE A 113 8.62 10.12 -8.64
C ILE A 113 9.13 9.57 -9.97
N HIS A 114 9.61 8.33 -9.98
CA HIS A 114 10.02 7.59 -11.17
C HIS A 114 9.24 6.27 -11.25
N ILE A 115 8.54 6.07 -12.36
CA ILE A 115 7.78 4.85 -12.63
C ILE A 115 8.36 4.22 -13.89
N ARG A 116 8.86 3.00 -13.76
CA ARG A 116 9.31 2.16 -14.87
C ARG A 116 8.28 1.07 -15.09
N TYR A 117 7.72 1.02 -16.28
CA TYR A 117 6.83 -0.03 -16.72
C TYR A 117 7.59 -1.00 -17.63
N GLU A 118 7.51 -2.29 -17.33
CA GLU A 118 8.11 -3.38 -18.11
C GLU A 118 7.01 -4.29 -18.65
N ASP A 119 6.90 -4.37 -19.99
CA ASP A 119 6.02 -5.32 -20.67
C ASP A 119 6.84 -6.53 -21.14
N ILE A 120 6.58 -7.69 -20.53
CA ILE A 120 7.30 -8.95 -20.79
C ILE A 120 6.44 -9.92 -21.64
N GLU A 121 5.17 -9.60 -21.89
CA GLU A 121 4.20 -10.52 -22.54
C GLU A 121 4.10 -10.39 -24.05
N ARG A 122 4.85 -9.44 -24.63
CA ARG A 122 4.88 -9.30 -26.09
C ARG A 122 5.84 -10.33 -26.68
N TYR A 123 5.31 -11.49 -27.04
CA TYR A 123 5.97 -12.59 -27.77
C TYR A 123 6.64 -12.19 -29.10
N LEU A 124 6.57 -10.93 -29.54
CA LEU A 124 7.09 -10.48 -30.83
C LEU A 124 8.08 -9.31 -30.81
N ASN A 125 8.46 -8.73 -29.65
CA ASN A 125 9.37 -7.56 -29.63
C ASN A 125 10.33 -7.56 -28.43
N PRO A 126 11.53 -6.95 -28.54
CA PRO A 126 12.41 -6.75 -27.39
C PRO A 126 11.68 -5.97 -26.30
N VAL A 127 11.92 -6.34 -25.03
CA VAL A 127 11.29 -5.79 -23.82
C VAL A 127 11.00 -4.30 -23.96
N CYS A 128 9.72 -3.94 -24.02
CA CYS A 128 9.32 -2.54 -24.13
C CYS A 128 9.32 -1.94 -22.72
N CYS A 129 10.33 -1.10 -22.43
CA CYS A 129 10.42 -0.38 -21.17
C CYS A 129 10.01 1.09 -21.37
N ILE A 130 9.01 1.53 -20.61
CA ILE A 130 8.57 2.93 -20.60
C ILE A 130 8.85 3.48 -19.21
N SER A 131 9.58 4.59 -19.13
CA SER A 131 9.93 5.24 -17.87
C SER A 131 9.39 6.66 -17.85
N VAL A 132 8.67 7.02 -16.80
CA VAL A 132 8.13 8.37 -16.60
C VAL A 132 8.68 8.90 -15.27
N SER A 133 9.35 10.05 -15.34
CA SER A 133 9.76 10.81 -14.15
C SER A 133 8.92 12.06 -14.02
N LYS A 134 8.38 12.31 -12.84
CA LYS A 134 7.71 13.56 -12.51
C LYS A 134 8.37 14.21 -11.30
N TYR A 135 8.79 15.46 -11.50
CA TYR A 135 9.36 16.32 -10.49
C TYR A 135 8.26 17.28 -10.04
N ILE A 136 7.75 17.07 -8.83
CA ILE A 136 6.71 17.89 -8.18
C ILE A 136 7.35 18.58 -6.97
#